data_AF-A0A4Q7CMQ7-F1
#
_entry.id   AF-A0A4Q7CMQ7-F1
#
_cell.length_a   1.000
_cell.length_b   1.000
_cell.length_c   1.000
_cell.angle_alpha   90.00
_cell.angle_beta   90.00
_cell.angle_gamma   90.00
#
_symmetry.space_group_name_H-M   'P 1'
#
loop_
_entity.id
_entity.type
_entity.pdbx_description
1 polymer ?
#
loop_
_entity_poly.entity_id
_entity_poly.type
_entity_poly.pdbx_seq_one_letter_code
_entity_poly.pdbx_strand_id
1 'polypeptide(L)'
;MLKLAQMNVNFGSIQTNLPAQIRLEIRNEQIISIEASQLKKEDVYLGKTKAEDGLVAIIENDEFPYYVHIKKNKIYCTPYLNDKTDGSLNLQVKIFHSRFKVEPTQYSYNVIDTYSGEMVELEPSVFKKGRKPFIEDTANRNGDPAIFIKFKYTDFTMFLEYTNSKKDFAFKTNVLEILTNEQLKFDFKSANELVVSKGEHRQVIRLNDLNRMKDIKLDDGFFKYIQKPIYLKLNNKFYIISYHNQKLSIKTDKEKDLLYKRSDIEFKKSGRYITLSGQIDYNAPVQPDYLMTKTGEILAEMRWDHQNHFTAKVKIKDLRQLKEIHNTIFTAINGKRFHPLFQSDKANDQRKVLLTFNTRGHAIVLRRNAVNNLSFGNLPKLKIYNPWHKFKINIAQKFATIYKFFNRGRNLNVYFEKEASKAVESGKYVFEAAASNKKFKSKNVFILDKSSPQYKDMKRKWGDKVVERLSFRNYLYVFAADYFISSELSNHVVNTRIFDDKLNRKIKMTPLYFLQHGVTFLKPRDDSKNVG
;
A
#
# COMPACT_ATOMS: atom_id res chain seq x y z
N MET A 1 -6.49 3.28 26.75
CA MET A 1 -6.30 2.28 25.67
C MET A 1 -5.46 2.91 24.58
N LEU A 2 -4.38 2.24 24.20
CA LEU A 2 -3.50 2.68 23.11
C LEU A 2 -4.13 2.44 21.74
N LYS A 3 -4.00 3.44 20.88
CA LYS A 3 -4.36 3.38 19.47
C LYS A 3 -3.32 4.11 18.64
N LEU A 4 -2.82 3.47 17.58
CA LEU A 4 -1.97 4.13 16.60
C LEU A 4 -2.82 4.98 15.64
N ALA A 5 -2.69 6.30 15.71
CA ALA A 5 -3.44 7.23 14.88
C ALA A 5 -2.73 7.56 13.55
N GLN A 6 -1.40 7.62 13.55
CA GLN A 6 -0.59 7.89 12.37
C GLN A 6 0.79 7.24 12.49
N MET A 7 1.32 6.73 11.37
CA MET A 7 2.70 6.23 11.27
C MET A 7 3.38 6.82 10.05
N ASN A 8 4.58 7.36 10.24
CA ASN A 8 5.45 7.81 9.16
C ASN A 8 6.35 6.66 8.70
N VAL A 9 5.98 6.07 7.56
CA VAL A 9 6.68 4.89 6.99
C VAL A 9 8.12 5.17 6.57
N ASN A 10 8.53 6.44 6.47
CA ASN A 10 9.92 6.81 6.18
C ASN A 10 10.85 6.65 7.41
N PHE A 11 10.28 6.50 8.60
CA PHE A 11 11.04 6.27 9.83
C PHE A 11 11.02 4.81 10.29
N GLY A 12 10.11 3.97 9.79
CA GLY A 12 10.02 2.59 10.24
C GLY A 12 8.69 1.91 9.97
N SER A 13 8.42 0.86 10.74
CA SER A 13 7.23 0.00 10.59
C SER A 13 6.61 -0.42 11.93
N ILE A 14 5.42 -1.03 11.87
CA ILE A 14 4.64 -1.42 13.05
C ILE A 14 4.86 -2.92 13.35
N GLN A 15 5.57 -3.21 14.45
CA GLN A 15 5.82 -4.57 14.92
C GLN A 15 4.65 -5.15 15.72
N THR A 16 3.99 -4.35 16.56
CA THR A 16 2.79 -4.74 17.31
C THR A 16 1.92 -3.51 17.58
N ASN A 17 0.60 -3.67 17.51
CA ASN A 17 -0.36 -2.63 17.88
C ASN A 17 -1.46 -3.28 18.73
N LEU A 18 -1.26 -3.28 20.05
CA LEU A 18 -2.20 -3.84 21.02
C LEU A 18 -2.73 -2.73 21.94
N PRO A 19 -3.93 -2.90 22.51
CA PRO A 19 -4.54 -1.97 23.46
C PRO A 19 -3.66 -1.50 24.62
N ALA A 20 -2.74 -2.34 25.09
CA ALA A 20 -1.84 -2.05 26.20
C ALA A 20 -0.42 -1.65 25.76
N GLN A 21 -0.01 -2.04 24.55
CA GLN A 21 1.36 -1.88 24.07
C GLN A 21 1.41 -1.65 22.56
N ILE A 22 2.18 -0.63 22.14
CA ILE A 22 2.58 -0.44 20.75
C ILE A 22 4.08 -0.69 20.63
N ARG A 23 4.49 -1.50 19.64
CA ARG A 23 5.89 -1.72 19.30
C ARG A 23 6.17 -1.24 17.88
N LEU A 24 7.14 -0.34 17.76
CA LEU A 24 7.55 0.24 16.49
C LEU A 24 9.00 -0.17 16.19
N GLU A 25 9.28 -0.57 14.96
CA GLU A 25 10.64 -0.77 14.48
C GLU A 25 11.10 0.51 13.78
N ILE A 26 12.20 1.09 14.25
CA ILE A 26 12.75 2.35 13.75
C ILE A 26 13.93 2.04 12.84
N ARG A 27 13.78 2.35 11.55
CA ARG A 27 14.75 2.12 10.46
C ARG A 27 15.40 0.72 10.47
N ASN A 28 14.71 -0.29 11.00
CA ASN A 28 15.24 -1.65 11.20
C ASN A 28 16.54 -1.72 12.02
N GLU A 29 16.81 -0.69 12.84
CA GLU A 29 17.96 -0.66 13.74
C GLU A 29 17.56 -1.10 15.16
N GLN A 30 16.39 -0.66 15.61
CA GLN A 30 15.91 -0.93 16.96
C GLN A 30 14.39 -1.04 17.00
N ILE A 31 13.90 -1.74 18.01
CA ILE A 31 12.49 -1.82 18.33
C ILE A 31 12.26 -1.02 19.60
N ILE A 32 11.36 -0.04 19.53
CA ILE A 32 10.87 0.69 20.69
C ILE A 32 9.52 0.10 21.10
N SER A 33 9.29 0.03 22.42
CA SER A 33 8.03 -0.41 23.01
C SER A 33 7.46 0.74 23.84
N ILE A 34 6.16 1.01 23.65
CA ILE A 34 5.42 2.05 24.36
C ILE A 34 4.27 1.36 25.07
N GLU A 35 4.28 1.42 26.40
CA GLU A 35 3.22 0.86 27.26
C GLU A 35 2.22 1.94 27.65
N ALA A 36 0.93 1.59 27.72
CA ALA A 36 -0.11 2.52 28.16
C ALA A 36 0.18 3.10 29.55
N SER A 37 0.76 2.29 30.45
CA SER A 37 1.10 2.67 31.82
C SER A 37 2.24 3.69 31.94
N GLN A 38 3.04 3.87 30.88
CA GLN A 38 4.11 4.88 30.83
C GLN A 38 3.58 6.27 30.46
N LEU A 39 2.39 6.36 29.86
CA LEU A 39 1.85 7.60 29.30
C LEU A 39 1.06 8.39 30.34
N LYS A 40 1.77 9.14 31.18
CA LYS A 40 1.24 9.95 32.28
C LYS A 40 1.14 11.45 31.96
N LYS A 41 0.97 11.80 30.68
CA LYS A 41 0.97 13.18 30.15
C LYS A 41 2.29 13.93 30.42
N GLU A 42 3.40 13.22 30.32
CA GLU A 42 4.78 13.71 30.42
C GLU A 42 5.63 13.13 29.28
N ASP A 43 6.86 13.62 29.12
CA ASP A 43 7.82 13.07 28.17
C ASP A 43 8.26 11.66 28.57
N VAL A 44 8.24 10.75 27.60
CA VAL A 44 8.84 9.42 27.73
C VAL A 44 10.02 9.31 26.78
N TYR A 45 11.22 9.13 27.33
CA TYR A 45 12.41 8.83 26.53
C TYR A 45 12.42 7.35 26.13
N LEU A 46 12.55 7.09 24.83
CA LEU A 46 12.43 5.75 24.25
C LEU A 46 13.76 5.17 23.72
N GLY A 47 14.81 5.98 23.58
CA GLY A 47 16.13 5.50 23.15
C GLY A 47 16.90 6.49 22.28
N LYS A 48 18.07 6.06 21.78
CA LYS A 48 18.91 6.81 20.83
C LYS A 48 18.77 6.24 19.43
N THR A 49 18.89 7.07 18.40
CA THR A 49 18.88 6.63 16.98
C THR A 49 19.80 7.50 16.15
N LYS A 50 20.27 6.97 15.00
CA LYS A 50 20.99 7.73 13.98
C LYS A 50 20.07 8.38 12.95
N ALA A 51 18.77 8.12 13.05
CA ALA A 51 17.78 8.71 12.17
C ALA A 51 17.68 10.23 12.37
N GLU A 52 17.35 10.93 11.29
CA GLU A 52 17.16 12.39 11.28
C GLU A 52 15.99 12.81 12.17
N ASP A 53 15.97 14.08 12.57
CA ASP A 53 14.84 14.65 13.32
C ASP A 53 13.55 14.56 12.50
N GLY A 54 12.44 14.23 13.15
CA GLY A 54 11.16 14.07 12.47
C GLY A 54 10.10 13.36 13.28
N LEU A 55 8.85 13.46 12.82
CA LEU A 55 7.71 12.78 13.42
C LEU A 55 7.67 11.32 12.94
N VAL A 56 7.75 10.38 13.87
CA VAL A 56 7.69 8.94 13.62
C VAL A 56 6.25 8.45 13.64
N ALA A 57 5.50 8.77 14.68
CA ALA A 57 4.12 8.32 14.85
C ALA A 57 3.30 9.27 15.72
N ILE A 58 1.98 9.16 15.59
CA ILE A 58 1.03 9.75 16.54
C ILE A 58 0.24 8.58 17.13
N ILE A 59 0.23 8.50 18.45
CA ILE A 59 -0.56 7.52 19.20
C ILE A 59 -1.56 8.25 20.08
N GLU A 60 -2.66 7.58 20.41
CA GLU A 60 -3.69 8.05 21.33
C GLU A 60 -3.70 7.11 22.53
N ASN A 61 -3.76 7.65 23.75
CA ASN A 61 -4.08 6.88 24.94
C ASN A 61 -5.29 7.50 25.62
N ASP A 62 -6.41 6.76 25.65
CA ASP A 62 -7.68 7.26 26.17
C ASP A 62 -8.05 8.60 25.52
N GLU A 63 -8.01 8.61 24.18
CA GLU A 63 -8.29 9.76 23.30
C GLU A 63 -7.31 10.93 23.40
N PHE A 64 -6.34 10.88 24.32
CA PHE A 64 -5.31 11.89 24.46
C PHE A 64 -4.12 11.62 23.52
N PRO A 65 -3.70 12.60 22.69
CA PRO A 65 -2.63 12.38 21.71
C PRO A 65 -1.23 12.44 22.32
N TYR A 66 -0.35 11.57 21.84
CA TYR A 66 1.09 11.62 22.04
C TYR A 66 1.82 11.51 20.71
N TYR A 67 2.96 12.17 20.64
CA TYR A 67 3.78 12.30 19.46
C TYR A 67 5.09 11.54 19.67
N VAL A 68 5.29 10.48 18.89
CA VAL A 68 6.56 9.76 18.85
C VAL A 68 7.42 10.44 17.80
N HIS A 69 8.55 10.99 18.20
CA HIS A 69 9.42 11.76 17.31
C HIS A 69 10.90 11.64 17.67
N ILE A 70 11.74 12.05 16.74
CA ILE A 70 13.18 12.10 16.89
C ILE A 70 13.60 13.56 17.02
N LYS A 71 14.40 13.85 18.05
CA LYS A 71 14.99 15.17 18.31
C LYS A 71 16.44 14.95 18.76
N LYS A 72 17.40 15.47 18.00
CA LYS A 72 18.84 15.39 18.31
C LYS A 72 19.30 13.95 18.61
N ASN A 73 19.02 13.01 17.70
CA ASN A 73 19.40 11.59 17.81
C ASN A 73 18.76 10.82 18.99
N LYS A 74 17.69 11.36 19.60
CA LYS A 74 16.93 10.74 20.68
C LYS A 74 15.48 10.57 20.26
N ILE A 75 14.88 9.47 20.68
CA ILE A 75 13.48 9.15 20.45
C ILE A 75 12.70 9.51 21.71
N TYR A 76 11.66 10.33 21.54
CA TYR A 76 10.73 10.71 22.59
C TYR A 76 9.30 10.34 22.20
N CYS A 77 8.49 10.04 23.19
CA CYS A 77 7.03 10.05 23.09
C CYS A 77 6.52 11.13 24.04
N THR A 78 5.95 12.19 23.49
CA THR A 78 5.64 13.41 24.23
C THR A 78 4.21 13.86 23.98
N PRO A 79 3.51 14.43 24.97
CA PRO A 79 2.23 15.11 24.73
C PRO A 79 2.41 16.56 24.22
N TYR A 80 3.63 17.11 24.27
CA TYR A 80 3.88 18.54 24.10
C TYR A 80 4.29 18.91 22.67
N LEU A 81 3.55 19.85 22.07
CA LEU A 81 3.84 20.45 20.76
C LEU A 81 4.64 21.76 20.81
N ASN A 82 4.87 22.30 22.01
CA ASN A 82 5.19 23.71 22.22
C ASN A 82 6.59 24.00 22.81
N ASP A 83 7.51 23.06 22.65
CA ASP A 83 8.90 23.09 23.14
C ASP A 83 9.02 23.38 24.66
N LYS A 84 7.99 23.08 25.45
CA LYS A 84 7.96 23.34 26.91
C LYS A 84 8.92 22.46 27.70
N THR A 85 9.28 21.30 27.16
CA THR A 85 10.16 20.32 27.78
C THR A 85 11.25 19.90 26.80
N ASP A 86 12.34 19.33 27.31
CA ASP A 86 13.45 18.88 26.47
C ASP A 86 12.99 17.89 25.37
N GLY A 87 12.05 17.00 25.71
CA GLY A 87 11.48 16.00 24.81
C GLY A 87 10.28 16.50 23.99
N SER A 88 9.84 17.75 24.15
CA SER A 88 8.73 18.31 23.37
C SER A 88 9.10 18.51 21.89
N LEU A 89 8.10 18.46 21.01
CA LEU A 89 8.25 18.95 19.64
C LEU A 89 8.48 20.46 19.63
N ASN A 90 9.30 20.93 18.70
CA ASN A 90 9.52 22.35 18.47
C ASN A 90 8.83 22.77 17.17
N LEU A 91 7.57 23.19 17.27
CA LEU A 91 6.88 23.86 16.18
C LEU A 91 7.37 25.30 16.06
N GLN A 92 8.04 25.61 14.95
CA GLN A 92 8.44 26.97 14.64
C GLN A 92 7.21 27.78 14.24
N VAL A 93 6.90 28.83 15.00
CA VAL A 93 5.76 29.73 14.76
C VAL A 93 6.26 31.06 14.22
N LYS A 94 5.72 31.50 13.09
CA LYS A 94 5.94 32.83 12.54
C LYS A 94 4.60 33.52 12.30
N ILE A 95 4.38 34.64 13.00
CA ILE A 95 3.20 35.48 12.87
C ILE A 95 3.53 36.63 11.90
N PHE A 96 2.64 36.88 10.95
CA PHE A 96 2.81 37.91 9.91
C PHE A 96 1.87 39.11 10.11
N HIS A 97 0.84 38.98 10.93
CA HIS A 97 -0.16 40.03 11.15
C HIS A 97 -0.76 39.95 12.55
N SER A 98 -1.07 41.10 13.15
CA SER A 98 -1.55 41.22 14.54
C SER A 98 -2.96 40.70 14.77
N ARG A 99 -3.75 40.48 13.71
CA ARG A 99 -5.11 39.90 13.81
C ARG A 99 -5.12 38.59 14.59
N PHE A 100 -4.12 37.73 14.39
CA PHE A 100 -4.06 36.45 15.09
C PHE A 100 -2.91 36.42 16.08
N LYS A 101 -3.21 35.94 17.29
CA LYS A 101 -2.23 35.67 18.34
C LYS A 101 -2.05 34.16 18.51
N VAL A 102 -0.85 33.74 18.87
CA VAL A 102 -0.54 32.35 19.23
C VAL A 102 -0.06 32.32 20.67
N GLU A 103 -0.73 31.55 21.52
CA GLU A 103 -0.40 31.42 22.94
C GLU A 103 -0.16 29.95 23.30
N PRO A 104 0.94 29.60 23.99
CA PRO A 104 1.18 28.22 24.39
C PRO A 104 0.20 27.78 25.48
N THR A 105 -0.46 26.64 25.28
CA THR A 105 -1.27 25.95 26.31
C THR A 105 -0.42 25.00 27.13
N GLN A 106 -1.00 24.17 27.99
CA GLN A 106 -0.23 23.13 28.69
C GLN A 106 0.52 22.20 27.72
N TYR A 107 -0.12 21.79 26.62
CA TYR A 107 0.42 20.78 25.69
C TYR A 107 0.59 21.28 24.25
N SER A 108 -0.03 22.39 23.88
CA SER A 108 -0.13 22.83 22.49
C SER A 108 -0.08 24.36 22.39
N TYR A 109 -0.70 24.92 21.36
CA TYR A 109 -0.88 26.35 21.15
C TYR A 109 -2.35 26.66 20.86
N ASN A 110 -2.87 27.72 21.49
CA ASN A 110 -4.10 28.37 21.09
C ASN A 110 -3.81 29.40 20.00
N VAL A 111 -4.59 29.36 18.92
CA VAL A 111 -4.64 30.40 17.90
C VAL A 111 -5.91 31.20 18.12
N ILE A 112 -5.77 32.51 18.34
CA ILE A 112 -6.85 33.40 18.76
C ILE A 112 -7.02 34.49 17.70
N ASP A 113 -8.23 34.68 17.18
CA ASP A 113 -8.60 35.87 16.41
C ASP A 113 -8.89 37.02 17.37
N THR A 114 -8.03 38.03 17.36
CA THR A 114 -8.14 39.20 18.24
C THR A 114 -9.35 40.07 17.91
N TYR A 115 -10.02 39.85 16.76
CA TYR A 115 -11.17 40.65 16.35
C TYR A 115 -12.50 40.06 16.84
N SER A 116 -12.69 38.75 16.70
CA SER A 116 -13.91 38.06 17.13
C SER A 116 -13.80 37.46 18.53
N GLY A 117 -12.57 37.23 19.03
CA GLY A 117 -12.31 36.46 20.24
C GLY A 117 -12.38 34.93 20.03
N GLU A 118 -12.68 34.47 18.81
CA GLU A 118 -12.68 33.05 18.51
C GLU A 118 -11.29 32.44 18.67
N MET A 119 -11.24 31.22 19.21
CA MET A 119 -9.99 30.53 19.48
C MET A 119 -10.08 29.05 19.12
N VAL A 120 -8.94 28.48 18.74
CA VAL A 120 -8.79 27.06 18.47
C VAL A 120 -7.43 26.56 18.94
N GLU A 121 -7.42 25.44 19.67
CA GLU A 121 -6.18 24.78 20.05
C GLU A 121 -5.66 23.92 18.89
N LEU A 122 -4.34 23.94 18.67
CA LEU A 122 -3.73 23.09 17.66
C LEU A 122 -3.82 21.61 18.05
N GLU A 123 -4.31 20.81 17.12
CA GLU A 123 -4.53 19.36 17.26
C GLU A 123 -3.53 18.56 16.41
N PRO A 124 -3.45 17.21 16.57
CA PRO A 124 -2.64 16.34 15.71
C PRO A 124 -2.87 16.51 14.18
N SER A 125 -3.99 17.12 13.78
CA SER A 125 -4.26 17.47 12.39
C SER A 125 -3.20 18.39 11.76
N VAL A 126 -2.37 19.07 12.56
CA VAL A 126 -1.20 19.83 12.07
C VAL A 126 -0.20 18.98 11.28
N PHE A 127 -0.16 17.68 11.52
CA PHE A 127 0.71 16.73 10.82
C PHE A 127 -0.01 15.93 9.74
N LYS A 128 -1.17 16.43 9.30
CA LYS A 128 -1.94 15.85 8.19
C LYS A 128 -2.10 16.89 7.11
N LYS A 129 -1.73 16.51 5.88
CA LYS A 129 -2.07 17.30 4.69
C LYS A 129 -3.57 17.56 4.68
N GLY A 130 -3.97 18.81 4.48
CA GLY A 130 -5.37 19.14 4.30
C GLY A 130 -5.65 20.61 4.51
N ARG A 131 -6.95 20.90 4.55
CA ARG A 131 -7.50 22.20 4.85
C ARG A 131 -8.53 22.03 5.98
N LYS A 132 -8.38 22.78 7.07
CA LYS A 132 -9.35 22.84 8.18
C LYS A 132 -9.82 24.30 8.30
N PRO A 133 -11.10 24.62 8.01
CA PRO A 133 -11.66 25.93 8.30
C PRO A 133 -11.47 26.28 9.78
N PHE A 134 -11.31 27.57 10.06
CA PHE A 134 -11.31 28.12 11.42
C PHE A 134 -12.43 29.15 11.56
N ILE A 135 -12.41 30.21 10.75
CA ILE A 135 -13.42 31.27 10.78
C ILE A 135 -14.06 31.36 9.41
N GLU A 136 -15.35 31.07 9.35
CA GLU A 136 -16.14 31.00 8.12
C GLU A 136 -16.94 32.30 7.89
N ASP A 137 -17.39 32.50 6.64
CA ASP A 137 -18.25 33.63 6.22
C ASP A 137 -17.78 35.03 6.61
N THR A 138 -16.48 35.20 6.85
CA THR A 138 -15.87 36.44 7.32
C THR A 138 -14.91 36.99 6.28
N ALA A 139 -15.14 38.22 5.82
CA ALA A 139 -14.25 38.86 4.86
C ALA A 139 -12.90 39.24 5.50
N ASN A 140 -11.84 39.19 4.69
CA ASN A 140 -10.58 39.80 5.09
C ASN A 140 -10.68 41.32 4.94
N ARG A 141 -10.02 42.07 5.84
CA ARG A 141 -10.04 43.54 5.74
C ARG A 141 -9.19 43.99 4.55
N ASN A 142 -9.55 45.14 3.99
CA ASN A 142 -8.78 45.71 2.90
C ASN A 142 -7.37 46.07 3.40
N GLY A 143 -6.33 45.61 2.70
CA GLY A 143 -4.92 45.79 3.09
C GLY A 143 -4.32 44.65 3.93
N ASP A 144 -5.13 43.77 4.52
CA ASP A 144 -4.62 42.63 5.29
C ASP A 144 -3.92 41.61 4.37
N PRO A 145 -2.87 40.91 4.84
CA PRO A 145 -2.19 39.90 4.05
C PRO A 145 -3.10 38.70 3.82
N ALA A 146 -2.77 37.88 2.82
CA ALA A 146 -3.45 36.59 2.63
C ALA A 146 -3.00 35.53 3.65
N ILE A 147 -1.85 35.73 4.30
CA ILE A 147 -1.21 34.74 5.18
C ILE A 147 -0.93 35.40 6.51
N PHE A 148 -1.41 34.78 7.59
CA PHE A 148 -1.39 35.36 8.92
C PHE A 148 -0.39 34.66 9.83
N ILE A 149 -0.32 33.33 9.77
CA ILE A 149 0.60 32.54 10.58
C ILE A 149 1.19 31.41 9.75
N LYS A 150 2.45 31.07 10.00
CA LYS A 150 3.12 29.87 9.51
C LYS A 150 3.64 29.05 10.69
N PHE A 151 3.26 27.78 10.73
CA PHE A 151 3.81 26.75 11.61
C PHE A 151 4.70 25.82 10.79
N LYS A 152 5.89 25.47 11.30
CA LYS A 152 6.80 24.54 10.63
C LYS A 152 7.39 23.54 11.62
N TYR A 153 7.36 22.26 11.24
CA TYR A 153 8.07 21.18 11.92
C TYR A 153 8.61 20.20 10.90
N THR A 154 9.93 20.16 10.71
CA THR A 154 10.59 19.26 9.74
C THR A 154 9.95 19.33 8.34
N ASP A 155 9.33 18.24 7.87
CA ASP A 155 8.66 18.12 6.58
C ASP A 155 7.27 18.79 6.54
N PHE A 156 6.72 19.20 7.69
CA PHE A 156 5.37 19.75 7.82
C PHE A 156 5.40 21.28 7.83
N THR A 157 4.60 21.90 6.97
CA THR A 157 4.35 23.35 6.99
C THR A 157 2.86 23.62 6.95
N MET A 158 2.34 24.29 7.96
CA MET A 158 0.94 24.72 8.04
C MET A 158 0.86 26.25 7.97
N PHE A 159 -0.11 26.76 7.23
CA PHE A 159 -0.45 28.17 7.18
C PHE A 159 -1.83 28.41 7.74
N LEU A 160 -2.02 29.48 8.51
CA LEU A 160 -3.32 30.13 8.64
C LEU A 160 -3.41 31.20 7.55
N GLU A 161 -4.26 30.96 6.57
CA GLU A 161 -4.43 31.85 5.41
C GLU A 161 -5.90 32.11 5.08
N TYR A 162 -6.16 33.31 4.53
CA TYR A 162 -7.46 33.69 4.03
C TYR A 162 -7.67 33.19 2.60
N THR A 163 -8.86 32.67 2.30
CA THR A 163 -9.22 32.18 0.96
C THR A 163 -10.39 32.96 0.38
N ASN A 164 -10.13 33.87 -0.57
CA ASN A 164 -11.17 34.71 -1.20
C ASN A 164 -12.35 33.93 -1.76
N SER A 165 -12.11 32.80 -2.43
CA SER A 165 -13.17 31.98 -3.05
C SER A 165 -14.08 31.26 -2.05
N LYS A 166 -13.62 31.12 -0.81
CA LYS A 166 -14.36 30.47 0.28
C LYS A 166 -14.78 31.47 1.37
N LYS A 167 -14.26 32.70 1.32
CA LYS A 167 -14.49 33.77 2.29
C LYS A 167 -14.22 33.34 3.74
N ASP A 168 -13.11 32.64 3.95
CA ASP A 168 -12.78 32.09 5.26
C ASP A 168 -11.28 32.07 5.56
N PHE A 169 -10.98 31.94 6.85
CA PHE A 169 -9.65 31.72 7.41
C PHE A 169 -9.50 30.23 7.68
N ALA A 170 -8.48 29.61 7.11
CA ALA A 170 -8.30 28.17 7.22
C ALA A 170 -6.85 27.79 7.43
N PHE A 171 -6.66 26.74 8.22
CA PHE A 171 -5.38 26.06 8.34
C PHE A 171 -5.16 25.18 7.10
N LYS A 172 -4.03 25.35 6.43
CA LYS A 172 -3.64 24.54 5.27
C LYS A 172 -2.26 23.95 5.48
N THR A 173 -2.18 22.63 5.47
CA THR A 173 -0.95 21.87 5.73
C THR A 173 -0.39 21.26 4.46
N ASN A 174 0.89 21.49 4.22
CA ASN A 174 1.71 20.81 3.24
C ASN A 174 2.73 19.90 3.94
N VAL A 175 2.96 18.73 3.34
CA VAL A 175 4.02 17.78 3.72
C VAL A 175 5.01 17.72 2.57
N LEU A 176 6.24 18.17 2.78
CA LEU A 176 7.31 18.16 1.80
C LEU A 176 8.41 17.20 2.24
N GLU A 177 8.50 16.06 1.56
CA GLU A 177 9.57 15.08 1.75
C GLU A 177 10.62 15.29 0.66
N ILE A 178 11.87 15.50 1.08
CA ILE A 178 13.03 15.53 0.18
C ILE A 178 13.69 14.15 0.24
N LEU A 179 13.71 13.45 -0.90
CA LEU A 179 14.06 12.03 -0.99
C LEU A 179 15.55 11.79 -1.31
N THR A 180 16.22 12.77 -1.91
CA THR A 180 17.66 12.74 -2.24
C THR A 180 18.38 13.90 -1.56
N ASN A 181 19.71 13.80 -1.40
CA ASN A 181 20.50 14.80 -0.67
C ASN A 181 20.21 16.25 -1.05
N GLU A 182 20.10 17.10 -0.03
CA GLU A 182 19.71 18.51 -0.15
C GLU A 182 20.83 19.38 -0.75
N GLN A 183 20.83 19.49 -2.07
CA GLN A 183 21.65 20.50 -2.77
C GLN A 183 21.00 21.89 -2.70
N LEU A 184 19.66 21.94 -2.65
CA LEU A 184 18.84 23.14 -2.53
C LEU A 184 18.07 23.14 -1.23
N LYS A 185 17.68 24.33 -0.76
CA LYS A 185 16.73 24.50 0.35
C LYS A 185 15.32 24.71 -0.20
N PHE A 186 14.35 24.14 0.48
CA PHE A 186 12.94 24.26 0.14
C PHE A 186 12.15 24.83 1.31
N ASP A 187 11.25 25.76 1.00
CA ASP A 187 10.33 26.33 1.97
C ASP A 187 9.02 26.72 1.29
N PHE A 188 8.05 27.21 2.05
CA PHE A 188 6.80 27.73 1.49
C PHE A 188 6.60 29.20 1.84
N LYS A 189 6.16 29.98 0.85
CA LYS A 189 5.63 31.33 1.08
C LYS A 189 4.15 31.26 1.46
N SER A 190 3.39 30.37 0.83
CA SER A 190 1.98 30.05 1.10
C SER A 190 1.71 28.57 0.83
N ALA A 191 0.48 28.10 1.07
CA ALA A 191 0.10 26.73 0.74
C ALA A 191 0.25 26.40 -0.77
N ASN A 192 0.27 27.40 -1.64
CA ASN A 192 0.39 27.24 -3.10
C ASN A 192 1.73 27.76 -3.69
N GLU A 193 2.63 28.30 -2.87
CA GLU A 193 3.89 28.91 -3.35
C GLU A 193 5.09 28.23 -2.70
N LEU A 194 5.75 27.36 -3.47
CA LEU A 194 7.00 26.69 -3.10
C LEU A 194 8.17 27.64 -3.35
N VAL A 195 9.05 27.79 -2.37
CA VAL A 195 10.29 28.55 -2.46
C VAL A 195 11.45 27.58 -2.64
N VAL A 196 12.23 27.78 -3.68
CA VAL A 196 13.50 27.08 -3.92
C VAL A 196 14.62 28.09 -3.72
N SER A 197 15.62 27.76 -2.91
CA SER A 197 16.74 28.67 -2.65
C SER A 197 18.08 27.99 -2.41
N LYS A 198 19.16 28.69 -2.76
CA LYS A 198 20.54 28.29 -2.44
C LYS A 198 21.46 29.51 -2.60
N GLY A 199 22.23 29.81 -1.56
CA GLY A 199 23.04 31.04 -1.53
C GLY A 199 22.14 32.27 -1.66
N GLU A 200 22.48 33.15 -2.59
CA GLU A 200 21.70 34.36 -2.91
C GLU A 200 20.52 34.10 -3.86
N HIS A 201 20.50 32.95 -4.52
CA HIS A 201 19.45 32.63 -5.49
C HIS A 201 18.18 32.13 -4.78
N ARG A 202 17.04 32.72 -5.14
CA ARG A 202 15.73 32.40 -4.60
C ARG A 202 14.66 32.54 -5.69
N GLN A 203 13.87 31.49 -5.88
CA GLN A 203 12.77 31.46 -6.82
C GLN A 203 11.48 30.97 -6.15
N VAL A 204 10.36 31.59 -6.50
CA VAL A 204 9.02 31.21 -6.01
C VAL A 204 8.26 30.55 -7.14
N ILE A 205 7.73 29.37 -6.87
CA ILE A 205 7.06 28.50 -7.83
C ILE A 205 5.61 28.29 -7.36
N ARG A 206 4.66 28.71 -8.19
CA ARG A 206 3.24 28.44 -7.94
C ARG A 206 2.92 26.99 -8.27
N LEU A 207 2.45 26.25 -7.27
CA LEU A 207 2.17 24.81 -7.40
C LEU A 207 1.04 24.54 -8.39
N ASN A 208 0.00 25.38 -8.43
CA ASN A 208 -1.06 25.27 -9.42
C ASN A 208 -0.53 25.39 -10.86
N ASP A 209 0.39 26.33 -11.11
CA ASP A 209 1.02 26.50 -12.42
C ASP A 209 1.90 25.30 -12.76
N LEU A 210 2.71 24.82 -11.80
CA LEU A 210 3.53 23.62 -11.98
C LEU A 210 2.66 22.39 -12.31
N ASN A 211 1.53 22.25 -11.62
CA ASN A 211 0.61 21.14 -11.80
C ASN A 211 -0.11 21.16 -13.15
N ARG A 212 -0.37 22.35 -13.69
CA ARG A 212 -0.99 22.57 -14.99
C ARG A 212 0.01 22.39 -16.12
N MET A 213 1.17 23.04 -16.02
CA MET A 213 2.20 23.07 -17.08
C MET A 213 3.12 21.84 -17.06
N LYS A 214 3.14 21.08 -15.96
CA LYS A 214 3.98 19.89 -15.72
C LYS A 214 5.49 20.14 -15.69
N ASP A 215 5.94 21.33 -16.07
CA ASP A 215 7.34 21.73 -16.14
C ASP A 215 7.44 23.24 -15.88
N ILE A 216 8.29 23.64 -14.93
CA ILE A 216 8.69 25.04 -14.71
C ILE A 216 10.22 25.12 -14.75
N LYS A 217 10.75 26.06 -15.56
CA LYS A 217 12.18 26.37 -15.62
C LYS A 217 12.64 26.97 -14.28
N LEU A 218 13.76 26.48 -13.76
CA LEU A 218 14.46 27.12 -12.64
C LEU A 218 15.49 28.11 -13.14
N ASP A 219 15.75 29.15 -12.36
CA ASP A 219 16.73 30.18 -12.70
C ASP A 219 18.13 29.59 -12.94
N ASP A 220 18.85 30.10 -13.94
CA ASP A 220 20.13 29.53 -14.38
C ASP A 220 21.22 29.63 -13.29
N GLY A 221 21.04 30.54 -12.32
CA GLY A 221 21.89 30.64 -11.13
C GLY A 221 21.89 29.38 -10.24
N PHE A 222 20.89 28.50 -10.39
CA PHE A 222 20.86 27.22 -9.68
C PHE A 222 21.76 26.14 -10.30
N PHE A 223 22.21 26.30 -11.55
CA PHE A 223 22.92 25.25 -12.31
C PHE A 223 24.19 24.78 -11.59
N LYS A 224 24.96 25.71 -11.01
CA LYS A 224 26.21 25.42 -10.30
C LYS A 224 26.03 24.58 -9.03
N TYR A 225 24.82 24.54 -8.47
CA TYR A 225 24.54 23.80 -7.23
C TYR A 225 23.99 22.40 -7.48
N ILE A 226 23.47 22.13 -8.68
CA ILE A 226 22.75 20.89 -8.97
C ILE A 226 23.60 19.97 -9.81
N GLN A 227 24.24 19.00 -9.15
CA GLN A 227 25.07 17.99 -9.80
C GLN A 227 24.30 16.70 -10.07
N LYS A 228 23.25 16.43 -9.28
CA LYS A 228 22.42 15.23 -9.39
C LYS A 228 20.95 15.64 -9.34
N PRO A 229 20.04 14.87 -9.97
CA PRO A 229 18.62 15.14 -9.88
C PRO A 229 18.15 15.15 -8.41
N ILE A 230 17.22 16.05 -8.09
CA ILE A 230 16.61 16.13 -6.77
C ILE A 230 15.18 15.62 -6.88
N TYR A 231 14.84 14.66 -6.01
CA TYR A 231 13.52 14.06 -5.96
C TYR A 231 12.77 14.53 -4.73
N LEU A 232 11.54 14.97 -4.95
CA LEU A 232 10.69 15.58 -3.94
C LEU A 232 9.32 14.93 -3.98
N LYS A 233 8.73 14.73 -2.80
CA LYS A 233 7.32 14.41 -2.68
C LYS A 233 6.63 15.50 -1.88
N LEU A 234 5.79 16.26 -2.57
CA LEU A 234 4.94 17.25 -1.93
C LEU A 234 3.53 16.69 -1.88
N ASN A 235 3.07 16.42 -0.67
CA ASN A 235 1.79 15.80 -0.39
C ASN A 235 1.68 14.44 -1.10
N ASN A 236 0.81 14.34 -2.11
CA ASN A 236 0.57 13.09 -2.86
C ASN A 236 1.20 13.15 -4.26
N LYS A 237 1.98 14.20 -4.57
CA LYS A 237 2.55 14.42 -5.90
C LYS A 237 4.06 14.32 -5.84
N PHE A 238 4.59 13.77 -6.90
CA PHE A 238 6.01 13.55 -7.08
C PHE A 238 6.59 14.60 -8.01
N TYR A 239 7.79 15.07 -7.70
CA TYR A 239 8.49 16.11 -8.46
C TYR A 239 9.95 15.73 -8.64
N ILE A 240 10.49 16.08 -9.80
CA ILE A 240 11.92 15.91 -10.12
C ILE A 240 12.48 17.25 -10.53
N ILE A 241 13.54 17.69 -9.87
CA ILE A 241 14.39 18.77 -10.35
C ILE A 241 15.58 18.13 -11.06
N SER A 242 15.70 18.40 -12.36
CA SER A 242 16.79 17.83 -13.16
C SER A 242 17.16 18.73 -14.32
N TYR A 243 18.40 18.61 -14.76
CA TYR A 243 18.90 19.27 -15.96
C TYR A 243 18.67 18.36 -17.17
N HIS A 244 17.96 18.85 -18.17
CA HIS A 244 17.68 18.12 -19.41
C HIS A 244 17.52 19.10 -20.57
N ASN A 245 18.11 18.81 -21.74
CA ASN A 245 18.08 19.69 -22.92
C ASN A 245 18.44 21.16 -22.60
N GLN A 246 19.55 21.36 -21.90
CA GLN A 246 20.04 22.70 -21.52
C GLN A 246 19.13 23.51 -20.59
N LYS A 247 18.13 22.85 -19.98
CA LYS A 247 17.14 23.47 -19.10
C LYS A 247 17.12 22.75 -17.76
N LEU A 248 17.41 23.48 -16.69
CA LEU A 248 17.05 23.03 -15.34
C LEU A 248 15.57 23.32 -15.10
N SER A 249 14.83 22.31 -14.68
CA SER A 249 13.40 22.47 -14.41
C SER A 249 12.96 21.62 -13.24
N ILE A 250 11.90 22.07 -12.57
CA ILE A 250 11.07 21.21 -11.73
C ILE A 250 9.94 20.65 -12.58
N LYS A 251 9.81 19.32 -12.60
CA LYS A 251 8.77 18.61 -13.36
C LYS A 251 7.87 17.82 -12.44
N THR A 252 6.62 17.65 -12.84
CA THR A 252 5.64 16.77 -12.17
C THR A 252 4.78 16.08 -13.20
N ASP A 253 4.41 14.82 -12.95
CA ASP A 253 3.46 14.06 -13.75
C ASP A 253 2.92 12.88 -12.91
N LYS A 254 2.19 11.96 -13.54
CA LYS A 254 1.96 10.63 -13.00
C LYS A 254 3.31 9.99 -12.66
N GLU A 255 3.42 9.46 -11.45
CA GLU A 255 4.68 8.96 -10.88
C GLU A 255 5.42 7.98 -11.82
N LYS A 256 4.69 7.07 -12.47
CA LYS A 256 5.26 6.14 -13.46
C LYS A 256 5.89 6.88 -14.65
N ASP A 257 5.14 7.76 -15.29
CA ASP A 257 5.55 8.45 -16.52
C ASP A 257 6.67 9.46 -16.25
N LEU A 258 6.68 10.03 -15.04
CA LEU A 258 7.71 10.92 -14.57
C LEU A 258 9.04 10.18 -14.29
N LEU A 259 8.98 8.97 -13.73
CA LEU A 259 10.17 8.24 -13.28
C LEU A 259 10.75 7.28 -14.32
N TYR A 260 9.91 6.48 -14.98
CA TYR A 260 10.36 5.30 -15.71
C TYR A 260 10.35 5.49 -17.22
N LYS A 261 11.45 5.10 -17.87
CA LYS A 261 11.49 4.76 -19.29
C LYS A 261 11.13 3.30 -19.49
N ARG A 262 11.80 2.43 -18.73
CA ARG A 262 11.68 0.98 -18.80
C ARG A 262 12.13 0.35 -17.48
N SER A 263 11.58 -0.81 -17.18
CA SER A 263 11.95 -1.60 -16.00
C SER A 263 11.68 -3.07 -16.29
N ASP A 264 12.73 -3.88 -16.35
CA ASP A 264 12.69 -5.30 -16.63
C ASP A 264 13.39 -6.08 -15.54
N ILE A 265 12.58 -6.76 -14.73
CA ILE A 265 13.01 -7.41 -13.51
C ILE A 265 12.78 -8.91 -13.65
N GLU A 266 13.85 -9.65 -13.42
CA GLU A 266 13.85 -11.09 -13.31
C GLU A 266 13.84 -11.50 -11.84
N PHE A 267 13.38 -12.73 -11.61
CA PHE A 267 13.26 -13.27 -10.27
C PHE A 267 13.67 -14.74 -10.26
N LYS A 268 14.53 -15.10 -9.30
CA LYS A 268 14.99 -16.48 -9.11
C LYS A 268 14.93 -16.86 -7.65
N LYS A 269 14.17 -17.91 -7.34
CA LYS A 269 14.23 -18.53 -6.01
C LYS A 269 15.43 -19.47 -5.95
N SER A 270 16.31 -19.28 -4.97
CA SER A 270 17.42 -20.18 -4.66
C SER A 270 17.62 -20.31 -3.16
N GLY A 271 17.64 -21.54 -2.64
CA GLY A 271 17.78 -21.81 -1.20
C GLY A 271 16.81 -21.01 -0.33
N ARG A 272 17.36 -20.16 0.54
CA ARG A 272 16.64 -19.32 1.52
C ARG A 272 16.24 -17.94 0.97
N TYR A 273 16.53 -17.64 -0.30
CA TYR A 273 16.37 -16.32 -0.88
C TYR A 273 15.50 -16.34 -2.15
N ILE A 274 14.91 -15.18 -2.44
CA ILE A 274 14.42 -14.79 -3.76
C ILE A 274 15.32 -13.65 -4.22
N THR A 275 16.04 -13.87 -5.32
CA THR A 275 16.84 -12.83 -5.96
C THR A 275 15.95 -12.10 -6.95
N LEU A 276 15.85 -10.78 -6.83
CA LEU A 276 15.30 -9.88 -7.82
C LEU A 276 16.48 -9.18 -8.49
N SER A 277 16.56 -9.22 -9.81
CA SER A 277 17.66 -8.59 -10.55
C SER A 277 17.17 -8.11 -11.91
N GLY A 278 17.77 -7.08 -12.46
CA GLY A 278 17.38 -6.59 -13.78
C GLY A 278 17.70 -5.13 -14.00
N GLN A 279 17.16 -4.60 -15.09
CA GLN A 279 17.41 -3.23 -15.55
C GLN A 279 16.25 -2.30 -15.18
N ILE A 280 16.56 -1.16 -14.60
CA ILE A 280 15.63 -0.04 -14.41
C ILE A 280 16.23 1.20 -15.08
N ASP A 281 15.55 1.67 -16.13
CA ASP A 281 15.91 2.89 -16.83
C ASP A 281 15.02 4.04 -16.36
N TYR A 282 15.64 4.98 -15.65
CA TYR A 282 14.96 6.18 -15.17
C TYR A 282 15.03 7.35 -16.18
N ASN A 283 14.07 8.26 -16.10
CA ASN A 283 14.10 9.54 -16.83
C ASN A 283 15.20 10.48 -16.35
N ALA A 284 15.54 10.40 -15.06
CA ALA A 284 16.65 11.12 -14.46
C ALA A 284 17.48 10.12 -13.61
N PRO A 285 18.82 10.23 -13.57
CA PRO A 285 19.67 9.28 -12.86
C PRO A 285 19.35 9.16 -11.35
N VAL A 286 19.12 7.94 -10.89
CA VAL A 286 18.93 7.60 -9.47
C VAL A 286 19.17 6.11 -9.23
N GLN A 287 19.69 5.78 -8.05
CA GLN A 287 19.94 4.40 -7.62
C GLN A 287 19.38 4.20 -6.21
N PRO A 288 18.15 3.68 -6.07
CA PRO A 288 17.59 3.35 -4.77
C PRO A 288 18.40 2.31 -3.99
N ASP A 289 18.44 2.44 -2.67
CA ASP A 289 19.31 1.66 -1.78
C ASP A 289 18.63 0.38 -1.26
N TYR A 290 17.29 0.39 -1.15
CA TYR A 290 16.53 -0.71 -0.55
C TYR A 290 15.24 -1.03 -1.29
N LEU A 291 14.82 -2.28 -1.15
CA LEU A 291 13.45 -2.72 -1.34
C LEU A 291 12.73 -2.75 0.01
N MET A 292 11.50 -2.26 0.06
CA MET A 292 10.65 -2.27 1.24
C MET A 292 9.17 -2.48 0.92
N THR A 293 8.35 -2.75 1.93
CA THR A 293 6.88 -2.84 1.80
C THR A 293 6.25 -1.45 1.84
N LYS A 294 4.96 -1.36 1.50
CA LYS A 294 4.17 -0.12 1.63
C LYS A 294 4.17 0.42 3.07
N THR A 295 4.27 -0.47 4.05
CA THR A 295 4.23 -0.25 5.49
C THR A 295 5.60 0.06 6.10
N GLY A 296 6.67 0.10 5.29
CA GLY A 296 8.02 0.51 5.71
C GLY A 296 8.94 -0.65 6.14
N GLU A 297 8.51 -1.91 6.04
CA GLU A 297 9.37 -3.07 6.36
C GLU A 297 10.41 -3.26 5.25
N ILE A 298 11.70 -3.20 5.57
CA ILE A 298 12.77 -3.44 4.59
C ILE A 298 12.82 -4.92 4.21
N LEU A 299 12.85 -5.19 2.91
CA LEU A 299 12.88 -6.53 2.32
C LEU A 299 14.29 -6.96 1.91
N ALA A 300 15.08 -6.05 1.34
CA ALA A 300 16.45 -6.30 0.90
C ALA A 300 17.19 -4.99 0.59
N GLU A 301 18.50 -5.01 0.73
CA GLU A 301 19.40 -4.03 0.12
C GLU A 301 19.43 -4.22 -1.41
N MET A 302 19.46 -3.12 -2.16
CA MET A 302 19.68 -3.08 -3.59
C MET A 302 21.15 -2.78 -3.86
N ARG A 303 21.80 -3.63 -4.66
CA ARG A 303 23.16 -3.41 -5.13
C ARG A 303 23.11 -3.09 -6.60
N TRP A 304 23.85 -2.07 -7.02
CA TRP A 304 23.90 -1.61 -8.40
C TRP A 304 25.26 -1.93 -9.01
N ASP A 305 25.24 -2.77 -10.02
CA ASP A 305 26.39 -3.24 -10.78
C ASP A 305 26.83 -2.14 -11.75
N HIS A 306 25.83 -1.47 -12.33
CA HIS A 306 25.94 -0.37 -13.28
C HIS A 306 24.87 0.68 -12.94
N GLN A 307 24.82 1.78 -13.69
CA GLN A 307 23.81 2.84 -13.46
C GLN A 307 22.37 2.31 -13.44
N ASN A 308 22.05 1.33 -14.29
CA ASN A 308 20.68 0.88 -14.50
C ASN A 308 20.44 -0.59 -14.11
N HIS A 309 21.47 -1.37 -13.76
CA HIS A 309 21.30 -2.77 -13.38
C HIS A 309 21.42 -2.94 -11.87
N PHE A 310 20.48 -3.68 -11.27
CA PHE A 310 20.47 -3.95 -9.84
C PHE A 310 20.30 -5.42 -9.53
N THR A 311 20.71 -5.80 -8.32
CA THR A 311 20.42 -7.07 -7.68
C THR A 311 20.00 -6.86 -6.23
N ALA A 312 18.94 -7.56 -5.79
CA ALA A 312 18.44 -7.56 -4.42
C ALA A 312 18.08 -8.98 -3.96
N LYS A 313 18.55 -9.38 -2.77
CA LYS A 313 18.32 -10.74 -2.22
C LYS A 313 17.34 -10.69 -1.05
N VAL A 314 16.08 -11.00 -1.33
CA VAL A 314 15.01 -11.03 -0.33
C VAL A 314 15.03 -12.34 0.44
N LYS A 315 15.11 -12.30 1.77
CA LYS A 315 15.06 -13.49 2.63
C LYS A 315 13.64 -14.03 2.71
N ILE A 316 13.47 -15.33 2.49
CA ILE A 316 12.16 -15.99 2.59
C ILE A 316 11.64 -15.99 4.03
N LYS A 317 12.52 -15.95 5.05
CA LYS A 317 12.11 -15.86 6.45
C LYS A 317 11.30 -14.60 6.70
N ASP A 318 11.80 -13.47 6.20
CA ASP A 318 11.25 -12.14 6.43
C ASP A 318 9.88 -12.01 5.74
N LEU A 319 9.74 -12.58 4.54
CA LEU A 319 8.45 -12.66 3.84
C LEU A 319 7.36 -13.41 4.60
N ARG A 320 7.71 -14.37 5.47
CA ARG A 320 6.72 -15.10 6.30
C ARG A 320 6.25 -14.29 7.50
N GLN A 321 7.04 -13.29 7.90
CA GLN A 321 6.73 -12.41 9.05
C GLN A 321 5.85 -11.23 8.65
N LEU A 322 5.73 -10.94 7.35
CA LEU A 322 4.83 -9.91 6.84
C LEU A 322 3.38 -10.20 7.24
N LYS A 323 2.76 -9.21 7.88
CA LYS A 323 1.38 -9.33 8.39
C LYS A 323 0.34 -9.19 7.30
N GLU A 324 0.58 -8.28 6.35
CA GLU A 324 -0.31 -8.03 5.25
C GLU A 324 -0.26 -9.17 4.23
N ILE A 325 -1.43 -9.51 3.67
CA ILE A 325 -1.52 -10.50 2.58
C ILE A 325 -0.97 -9.92 1.28
N HIS A 326 -0.97 -8.59 1.12
CA HIS A 326 -0.59 -7.91 -0.10
C HIS A 326 0.46 -6.83 0.17
N ASN A 327 1.72 -7.17 -0.11
CA ASN A 327 2.87 -6.30 0.12
C ASN A 327 3.41 -5.83 -1.23
N THR A 328 2.96 -4.67 -1.70
CA THR A 328 3.60 -4.02 -2.85
C THR A 328 5.04 -3.67 -2.48
N ILE A 329 5.96 -4.02 -3.38
CA ILE A 329 7.38 -3.74 -3.23
C ILE A 329 7.61 -2.30 -3.66
N PHE A 330 8.22 -1.51 -2.80
CA PHE A 330 8.70 -0.16 -3.07
C PHE A 330 10.22 -0.15 -3.06
N THR A 331 10.81 0.73 -3.86
CA THR A 331 12.19 1.17 -3.72
C THR A 331 12.25 2.22 -2.61
N ALA A 332 13.44 2.42 -2.04
CA ALA A 332 13.70 3.46 -1.05
C ALA A 332 15.08 4.07 -1.24
N ILE A 333 15.21 5.36 -0.93
CA ILE A 333 16.46 6.11 -0.93
C ILE A 333 16.68 6.65 0.47
N ASN A 334 17.86 6.45 1.06
CA ASN A 334 18.19 6.89 2.42
C ASN A 334 17.15 6.44 3.47
N GLY A 335 16.56 5.25 3.27
CA GLY A 335 15.49 4.71 4.11
C GLY A 335 14.10 5.35 3.92
N LYS A 336 13.97 6.39 3.09
CA LYS A 336 12.69 7.01 2.74
C LYS A 336 12.07 6.29 1.55
N ARG A 337 10.77 5.99 1.63
CA ARG A 337 10.06 5.29 0.55
C ARG A 337 10.04 6.15 -0.71
N PHE A 338 10.47 5.58 -1.83
CA PHE A 338 10.66 6.30 -3.08
C PHE A 338 9.49 6.08 -4.04
N HIS A 339 9.47 4.98 -4.80
CA HIS A 339 8.38 4.63 -5.73
C HIS A 339 8.11 3.11 -5.70
N PRO A 340 6.96 2.60 -6.17
CA PRO A 340 6.73 1.17 -6.25
C PRO A 340 7.64 0.56 -7.33
N LEU A 341 8.05 -0.70 -7.13
CA LEU A 341 8.89 -1.42 -8.08
C LEU A 341 8.05 -1.88 -9.28
N PHE A 342 8.02 -1.05 -10.32
CA PHE A 342 7.26 -1.27 -11.55
C PHE A 342 7.91 -2.31 -12.46
N GLN A 343 7.10 -3.13 -13.13
CA GLN A 343 7.54 -4.04 -14.20
C GLN A 343 6.91 -3.60 -15.51
N SER A 344 7.74 -3.35 -16.53
CA SER A 344 7.27 -2.97 -17.86
C SER A 344 6.50 -4.11 -18.52
N ASP A 345 5.52 -3.73 -19.34
CA ASP A 345 4.80 -4.66 -20.18
C ASP A 345 5.77 -5.30 -21.17
N LYS A 346 5.89 -6.62 -21.13
CA LYS A 346 6.66 -7.39 -22.10
C LYS A 346 5.69 -7.96 -23.13
N ALA A 347 6.02 -7.77 -24.41
CA ALA A 347 5.34 -8.51 -25.48
C ALA A 347 5.36 -10.00 -25.13
N ASN A 348 4.17 -10.61 -25.07
CA ASN A 348 3.95 -12.03 -24.75
C ASN A 348 4.06 -12.46 -23.26
N ASP A 349 4.26 -11.57 -22.28
CA ASP A 349 4.19 -11.93 -20.85
C ASP A 349 3.08 -11.19 -20.08
N GLN A 350 1.86 -11.70 -20.22
CA GLN A 350 0.65 -11.25 -19.52
C GLN A 350 0.44 -11.96 -18.17
N ARG A 351 1.47 -12.62 -17.61
CA ARG A 351 1.33 -13.34 -16.34
C ARG A 351 1.26 -12.34 -15.18
N LYS A 352 0.15 -12.37 -14.43
CA LYS A 352 0.07 -11.63 -13.16
C LYS A 352 0.79 -12.37 -12.04
N VAL A 353 0.71 -13.69 -11.98
CA VAL A 353 1.43 -14.50 -10.99
C VAL A 353 2.78 -14.94 -11.56
N LEU A 354 3.85 -14.52 -10.90
CA LEU A 354 5.23 -14.68 -11.36
C LEU A 354 5.93 -15.87 -10.72
N LEU A 355 5.80 -16.02 -9.41
CA LEU A 355 6.39 -17.12 -8.63
C LEU A 355 5.44 -17.50 -7.49
N THR A 356 5.27 -18.80 -7.23
CA THR A 356 4.55 -19.29 -6.04
C THR A 356 5.25 -20.49 -5.42
N PHE A 357 5.24 -20.62 -4.10
CA PHE A 357 5.74 -21.80 -3.41
C PHE A 357 5.27 -21.84 -1.95
N ASN A 358 5.29 -23.02 -1.34
CA ASN A 358 5.02 -23.18 0.09
C ASN A 358 6.32 -23.25 0.91
N THR A 359 6.30 -22.73 2.13
CA THR A 359 7.41 -22.79 3.08
C THR A 359 6.91 -22.65 4.51
N ARG A 360 7.27 -23.59 5.41
CA ARG A 360 6.94 -23.57 6.85
C ARG A 360 5.50 -23.14 7.21
N GLY A 361 4.49 -23.65 6.51
CA GLY A 361 3.08 -23.31 6.77
C GLY A 361 2.55 -22.07 6.04
N HIS A 362 3.39 -21.40 5.25
CA HIS A 362 3.02 -20.25 4.43
C HIS A 362 3.06 -20.59 2.93
N ALA A 363 2.23 -19.89 2.16
CA ALA A 363 2.28 -19.77 0.71
C ALA A 363 2.80 -18.38 0.35
N ILE A 364 3.95 -18.33 -0.31
CA ILE A 364 4.55 -17.09 -0.81
C ILE A 364 4.23 -16.94 -2.29
N VAL A 365 3.76 -15.76 -2.67
CA VAL A 365 3.36 -15.42 -4.05
C VAL A 365 4.06 -14.13 -4.47
N LEU A 366 4.87 -14.15 -5.53
CA LEU A 366 5.30 -12.93 -6.22
C LEU A 366 4.36 -12.69 -7.40
N ARG A 367 3.83 -11.47 -7.52
CA ARG A 367 2.88 -11.10 -8.57
C ARG A 367 3.06 -9.66 -9.06
N ARG A 368 2.45 -9.35 -10.19
CA ARG A 368 2.15 -8.01 -10.68
C ARG A 368 0.74 -7.61 -10.21
N ASN A 369 0.58 -6.39 -9.69
CA ASN A 369 -0.72 -5.82 -9.40
C ASN A 369 -1.37 -5.23 -10.67
N ALA A 370 -2.54 -4.58 -10.55
CA ALA A 370 -3.27 -4.03 -11.70
C ALA A 370 -2.52 -2.95 -12.49
N VAL A 371 -1.55 -2.28 -11.86
CA VAL A 371 -0.69 -1.26 -12.48
C VAL A 371 0.74 -1.78 -12.74
N ASN A 372 0.90 -3.11 -12.77
CA ASN A 372 2.17 -3.82 -12.99
C ASN A 372 3.29 -3.58 -11.95
N ASN A 373 2.98 -3.11 -10.75
CA ASN A 373 3.96 -3.10 -9.68
C ASN A 373 4.13 -4.51 -9.10
N LEU A 374 5.38 -4.87 -8.78
CA LEU A 374 5.68 -6.12 -8.12
C LEU A 374 5.18 -6.13 -6.68
N SER A 375 4.66 -7.27 -6.24
CA SER A 375 4.11 -7.46 -4.90
C SER A 375 4.35 -8.88 -4.40
N PHE A 376 4.73 -9.00 -3.13
CA PHE A 376 4.72 -10.28 -2.42
C PHE A 376 3.38 -10.48 -1.70
N GLY A 377 2.88 -11.71 -1.74
CA GLY A 377 1.78 -12.16 -0.91
C GLY A 377 2.24 -13.24 0.06
N ASN A 378 1.80 -13.11 1.31
CA ASN A 378 2.00 -14.06 2.39
C ASN A 378 0.64 -14.61 2.81
N LEU A 379 0.42 -15.91 2.62
CA LEU A 379 -0.85 -16.59 2.92
C LEU A 379 -0.58 -17.84 3.76
N PRO A 380 -1.60 -18.39 4.44
CA PRO A 380 -1.56 -19.77 4.89
C PRO A 380 -1.23 -20.72 3.72
N LYS A 381 -0.51 -21.80 4.00
CA LYS A 381 -0.09 -22.81 3.01
C LYS A 381 -1.25 -23.26 2.12
N LEU A 382 -1.06 -23.22 0.80
CA LEU A 382 -2.05 -23.65 -0.18
C LEU A 382 -1.54 -24.88 -0.94
N LYS A 383 -2.28 -26.01 -0.87
CA LYS A 383 -1.88 -27.27 -1.51
C LYS A 383 -1.60 -27.12 -3.01
N ILE A 384 -2.33 -26.25 -3.71
CA ILE A 384 -2.16 -25.97 -5.15
C ILE A 384 -0.77 -25.45 -5.53
N TYR A 385 -0.02 -24.86 -4.58
CA TYR A 385 1.33 -24.35 -4.83
C TYR A 385 2.43 -25.37 -4.53
N ASN A 386 2.08 -26.59 -4.11
CA ASN A 386 3.04 -27.69 -4.06
C ASN A 386 3.48 -28.08 -5.49
N PRO A 387 4.75 -28.42 -5.71
CA PRO A 387 5.26 -28.81 -7.04
C PRO A 387 4.43 -29.90 -7.73
N TRP A 388 4.01 -30.91 -6.98
CA TRP A 388 3.18 -32.01 -7.50
C TRP A 388 1.80 -31.56 -7.99
N HIS A 389 1.13 -30.65 -7.26
CA HIS A 389 -0.15 -30.10 -7.71
C HIS A 389 0.03 -29.15 -8.89
N LYS A 390 1.10 -28.34 -8.93
CA LYS A 390 1.43 -27.51 -10.11
C LYS A 390 1.63 -28.36 -11.35
N PHE A 391 2.35 -29.47 -11.22
CA PHE A 391 2.54 -30.44 -12.29
C PHE A 391 1.19 -31.01 -12.77
N LYS A 392 0.33 -31.48 -11.85
CA LYS A 392 -1.04 -31.93 -12.18
C LYS A 392 -1.86 -30.87 -12.90
N ILE A 393 -1.84 -29.62 -12.43
CA ILE A 393 -2.55 -28.49 -13.03
C ILE A 393 -2.06 -28.24 -14.45
N ASN A 394 -0.73 -28.24 -14.67
CA ASN A 394 -0.13 -28.03 -15.99
C ASN A 394 -0.52 -29.12 -16.98
N ILE A 395 -0.47 -30.39 -16.55
CA ILE A 395 -0.88 -31.52 -17.39
C ILE A 395 -2.38 -31.47 -17.65
N ALA A 396 -3.20 -31.27 -16.61
CA ALA A 396 -4.65 -31.20 -16.71
C ALA A 396 -5.09 -30.14 -17.73
N GLN A 397 -4.43 -28.98 -17.75
CA GLN A 397 -4.69 -27.94 -18.74
C GLN A 397 -4.43 -28.43 -20.18
N LYS A 398 -3.30 -29.10 -20.44
CA LYS A 398 -2.98 -29.64 -21.77
C LYS A 398 -3.97 -30.70 -22.21
N PHE A 399 -4.32 -31.62 -21.30
CA PHE A 399 -5.25 -32.71 -21.57
C PHE A 399 -6.71 -32.25 -21.66
N ALA A 400 -7.08 -31.10 -21.10
CA ALA A 400 -8.45 -30.59 -21.18
C ALA A 400 -8.89 -30.30 -22.60
N THR A 401 -8.00 -29.79 -23.46
CA THR A 401 -8.31 -29.55 -24.89
C THR A 401 -8.59 -30.87 -25.62
N ILE A 402 -7.75 -31.87 -25.40
CA ILE A 402 -7.90 -33.22 -25.96
C ILE A 402 -9.20 -33.85 -25.45
N TYR A 403 -9.45 -33.74 -24.15
CA TYR A 403 -10.66 -34.23 -23.52
C TYR A 403 -11.92 -33.58 -24.13
N LYS A 404 -11.94 -32.25 -24.30
CA LYS A 404 -13.06 -31.55 -24.95
C LYS A 404 -13.24 -31.97 -26.40
N PHE A 405 -12.16 -32.20 -27.13
CA PHE A 405 -12.23 -32.68 -28.51
C PHE A 405 -12.92 -34.03 -28.63
N PHE A 406 -12.54 -35.01 -27.81
CA PHE A 406 -13.16 -36.34 -27.80
C PHE A 406 -14.58 -36.37 -27.22
N ASN A 407 -14.97 -35.35 -26.45
CA ASN A 407 -16.31 -35.24 -25.85
C ASN A 407 -17.16 -34.12 -26.50
N ARG A 408 -16.86 -33.77 -27.76
CA ARG A 408 -17.65 -32.79 -28.52
C ARG A 408 -19.14 -33.18 -28.51
N GLY A 409 -20.01 -32.18 -28.32
CA GLY A 409 -21.45 -32.37 -28.24
C GLY A 409 -21.99 -32.84 -26.88
N ARG A 410 -21.14 -33.00 -25.85
CA ARG A 410 -21.56 -33.32 -24.48
C ARG A 410 -21.00 -32.30 -23.48
N ASN A 411 -21.88 -31.50 -22.88
CA ASN A 411 -21.49 -30.52 -21.86
C ASN A 411 -20.93 -31.23 -20.61
N LEU A 412 -19.84 -30.70 -20.06
CA LEU A 412 -19.30 -31.09 -18.76
C LEU A 412 -19.76 -30.10 -17.67
N ASN A 413 -20.61 -30.61 -16.79
CA ASN A 413 -21.19 -29.89 -15.66
C ASN A 413 -20.46 -30.30 -14.38
N VAL A 414 -19.83 -29.34 -13.71
CA VAL A 414 -19.09 -29.56 -12.47
C VAL A 414 -19.86 -28.97 -11.30
N TYR A 415 -20.26 -29.84 -10.38
CA TYR A 415 -21.02 -29.52 -9.18
C TYR A 415 -20.08 -29.48 -7.98
N PHE A 416 -20.28 -28.52 -7.08
CA PHE A 416 -19.53 -28.42 -5.83
C PHE A 416 -20.30 -27.55 -4.83
N GLU A 417 -19.89 -27.59 -3.56
CA GLU A 417 -20.38 -26.71 -2.50
C GLU A 417 -19.19 -25.99 -1.83
N LYS A 418 -19.41 -25.36 -0.67
CA LYS A 418 -18.42 -24.56 0.03
C LYS A 418 -17.10 -25.29 0.20
N GLU A 419 -16.10 -24.78 -0.49
CA GLU A 419 -14.75 -25.35 -0.55
C GLU A 419 -14.75 -26.85 -0.89
N ALA A 420 -15.73 -27.33 -1.66
CA ALA A 420 -16.00 -28.74 -1.95
C ALA A 420 -15.86 -29.65 -0.71
N SER A 421 -16.15 -29.12 0.48
CA SER A 421 -15.89 -29.79 1.76
C SER A 421 -17.07 -30.61 2.26
N LYS A 422 -18.26 -30.35 1.72
CA LYS A 422 -19.53 -30.97 2.08
C LYS A 422 -20.38 -31.22 0.84
N ALA A 423 -21.37 -32.07 1.01
CA ALA A 423 -22.43 -32.36 0.04
C ALA A 423 -23.77 -32.45 0.79
N VAL A 424 -24.32 -31.29 1.16
CA VAL A 424 -25.51 -31.18 2.03
C VAL A 424 -26.51 -30.12 1.57
N GLU A 425 -26.16 -29.31 0.57
CA GLU A 425 -26.99 -28.21 0.09
C GLU A 425 -27.61 -28.52 -1.28
N SER A 426 -28.25 -27.51 -1.88
CA SER A 426 -28.91 -27.58 -3.19
C SER A 426 -28.01 -28.17 -4.27
N GLY A 427 -26.70 -27.89 -4.23
CA GLY A 427 -25.72 -28.40 -5.19
C GLY A 427 -25.72 -29.93 -5.29
N LYS A 428 -25.78 -30.63 -4.15
CA LYS A 428 -25.91 -32.09 -4.13
C LYS A 428 -27.20 -32.56 -4.79
N TYR A 429 -28.35 -32.03 -4.38
CA TYR A 429 -29.64 -32.54 -4.85
C TYR A 429 -29.84 -32.33 -6.35
N VAL A 430 -29.41 -31.18 -6.88
CA VAL A 430 -29.44 -30.91 -8.32
C VAL A 430 -28.50 -31.86 -9.07
N PHE A 431 -27.32 -32.14 -8.53
CA PHE A 431 -26.42 -33.15 -9.09
C PHE A 431 -27.06 -34.53 -9.13
N GLU A 432 -27.68 -34.99 -8.04
CA GLU A 432 -28.31 -36.31 -7.97
C GLU A 432 -29.45 -36.44 -8.99
N ALA A 433 -30.30 -35.42 -9.11
CA ALA A 433 -31.38 -35.39 -10.10
C ALA A 433 -30.83 -35.44 -11.54
N ALA A 434 -29.82 -34.63 -11.85
CA ALA A 434 -29.21 -34.59 -13.18
C ALA A 434 -28.42 -35.88 -13.50
N ALA A 435 -27.74 -36.46 -12.52
CA ALA A 435 -26.93 -37.66 -12.69
C ALA A 435 -27.76 -38.94 -12.81
N SER A 436 -28.97 -38.99 -12.24
CA SER A 436 -29.94 -40.09 -12.39
C SER A 436 -30.68 -40.07 -13.73
N ASN A 437 -30.87 -38.91 -14.34
CA ASN A 437 -31.71 -38.77 -15.51
C ASN A 437 -30.98 -39.20 -16.80
N LYS A 438 -31.31 -40.40 -17.32
CA LYS A 438 -30.73 -40.96 -18.55
C LYS A 438 -31.03 -40.15 -19.82
N LYS A 439 -32.04 -39.27 -19.81
CA LYS A 439 -32.35 -38.39 -20.95
C LYS A 439 -31.29 -37.30 -21.14
N PHE A 440 -30.56 -36.95 -20.08
CA PHE A 440 -29.50 -35.96 -20.17
C PHE A 440 -28.22 -36.58 -20.72
N LYS A 441 -27.74 -36.02 -21.82
CA LYS A 441 -26.48 -36.43 -22.49
C LYS A 441 -25.24 -35.74 -21.91
N SER A 442 -25.41 -34.80 -20.95
CA SER A 442 -24.31 -34.11 -20.30
C SER A 442 -23.54 -35.02 -19.35
N LYS A 443 -22.26 -34.73 -19.16
CA LYS A 443 -21.46 -35.36 -18.12
C LYS A 443 -21.54 -34.54 -16.84
N ASN A 444 -22.15 -35.11 -15.81
CA ASN A 444 -22.34 -34.47 -14.52
C ASN A 444 -21.38 -35.07 -13.50
N VAL A 445 -20.52 -34.24 -12.90
CA VAL A 445 -19.54 -34.66 -11.89
C VAL A 445 -19.62 -33.79 -10.64
N PHE A 446 -19.48 -34.39 -9.47
CA PHE A 446 -19.49 -33.70 -8.19
C PHE A 446 -18.09 -33.70 -7.57
N ILE A 447 -17.53 -32.52 -7.29
CA ILE A 447 -16.24 -32.37 -6.62
C ILE A 447 -16.46 -32.42 -5.10
N LEU A 448 -15.76 -33.32 -4.42
CA LEU A 448 -15.87 -33.48 -2.96
C LEU A 448 -14.52 -33.83 -2.35
N ASP A 449 -14.18 -33.22 -1.23
CA ASP A 449 -12.99 -33.55 -0.45
C ASP A 449 -13.15 -34.94 0.17
N LYS A 450 -12.08 -35.73 0.13
CA LYS A 450 -12.04 -37.08 0.69
C LYS A 450 -12.27 -37.11 2.20
N SER A 451 -11.97 -36.01 2.90
CA SER A 451 -12.25 -35.88 4.33
C SER A 451 -13.70 -35.51 4.65
N SER A 452 -14.54 -35.27 3.64
CA SER A 452 -15.95 -34.95 3.85
C SER A 452 -16.69 -36.14 4.48
N PRO A 453 -17.55 -35.92 5.50
CA PRO A 453 -18.37 -37.00 6.07
C PRO A 453 -19.21 -37.71 5.01
N GLN A 454 -19.68 -36.97 4.00
CA GLN A 454 -20.53 -37.51 2.93
C GLN A 454 -19.74 -38.23 1.82
N TYR A 455 -18.40 -38.19 1.82
CA TYR A 455 -17.59 -38.69 0.71
C TYR A 455 -17.82 -40.18 0.44
N LYS A 456 -17.80 -41.02 1.49
CA LYS A 456 -17.97 -42.47 1.35
C LYS A 456 -19.33 -42.82 0.75
N ASP A 457 -20.41 -42.21 1.26
CA ASP A 457 -21.77 -42.48 0.79
C ASP A 457 -21.99 -41.98 -0.64
N MET A 458 -21.54 -40.75 -0.94
CA MET A 458 -21.58 -40.19 -2.28
C MET A 458 -20.79 -41.06 -3.26
N LYS A 459 -19.59 -41.51 -2.88
CA LYS A 459 -18.74 -42.36 -3.73
C LYS A 459 -19.36 -43.75 -3.94
N ARG A 460 -19.99 -44.34 -2.92
CA ARG A 460 -20.73 -45.61 -3.03
C ARG A 460 -21.91 -45.49 -4.00
N LYS A 461 -22.69 -44.42 -3.91
CA LYS A 461 -23.89 -44.21 -4.72
C LYS A 461 -23.59 -43.82 -6.17
N TRP A 462 -22.59 -42.96 -6.38
CA TRP A 462 -22.36 -42.30 -7.67
C TRP A 462 -21.02 -42.64 -8.33
N GLY A 463 -20.17 -43.42 -7.66
CA GLY A 463 -18.93 -43.95 -8.19
C GLY A 463 -18.05 -42.89 -8.83
N ASP A 464 -17.76 -43.06 -10.11
CA ASP A 464 -16.85 -42.21 -10.88
C ASP A 464 -17.36 -40.80 -11.16
N LYS A 465 -18.64 -40.53 -10.89
CA LYS A 465 -19.20 -39.16 -10.96
C LYS A 465 -18.77 -38.31 -9.76
N VAL A 466 -18.26 -38.92 -8.67
CA VAL A 466 -17.68 -38.19 -7.53
C VAL A 466 -16.17 -38.10 -7.68
N VAL A 467 -15.67 -36.87 -7.74
CA VAL A 467 -14.28 -36.55 -8.04
C VAL A 467 -13.64 -35.95 -6.82
N GLU A 468 -12.54 -36.56 -6.37
CA GLU A 468 -11.80 -36.10 -5.20
C GLU A 468 -11.21 -34.70 -5.43
N ARG A 469 -11.49 -33.77 -4.51
CA ARG A 469 -10.91 -32.42 -4.50
C ARG A 469 -9.38 -32.49 -4.55
N LEU A 470 -8.76 -31.63 -5.35
CA LEU A 470 -7.30 -31.57 -5.60
C LEU A 470 -6.67 -32.81 -6.29
N SER A 471 -7.48 -33.77 -6.75
CA SER A 471 -7.01 -34.84 -7.64
C SER A 471 -6.70 -34.32 -9.06
N PHE A 472 -6.01 -35.13 -9.87
CA PHE A 472 -5.80 -34.81 -11.28
C PHE A 472 -7.13 -34.65 -12.04
N ARG A 473 -8.09 -35.56 -11.81
CA ARG A 473 -9.44 -35.49 -12.39
C ARG A 473 -10.15 -34.19 -12.04
N ASN A 474 -10.02 -33.71 -10.80
CA ASN A 474 -10.58 -32.41 -10.41
C ASN A 474 -10.02 -31.28 -11.28
N TYR A 475 -8.70 -31.16 -11.38
CA TYR A 475 -8.09 -30.11 -12.21
C TYR A 475 -8.48 -30.25 -13.69
N LEU A 476 -8.47 -31.47 -14.23
CA LEU A 476 -8.85 -31.73 -15.62
C LEU A 476 -10.29 -31.28 -15.89
N TYR A 477 -11.23 -31.66 -15.02
CA TYR A 477 -12.62 -31.29 -15.19
C TYR A 477 -12.89 -29.81 -14.95
N VAL A 478 -12.15 -29.14 -14.05
CA VAL A 478 -12.18 -27.67 -13.95
C VAL A 478 -11.72 -27.02 -15.27
N PHE A 479 -10.66 -27.52 -15.90
CA PHE A 479 -10.20 -27.01 -17.19
C PHE A 479 -11.13 -27.37 -18.36
N ALA A 480 -11.79 -28.51 -18.31
CA ALA A 480 -12.72 -28.96 -19.34
C ALA A 480 -14.18 -28.54 -19.08
N ALA A 481 -14.49 -27.90 -17.95
CA ALA A 481 -15.86 -27.55 -17.60
C ALA A 481 -16.47 -26.60 -18.62
N ASP A 482 -17.74 -26.83 -18.92
CA ASP A 482 -18.60 -25.90 -19.64
C ASP A 482 -19.42 -25.08 -18.64
N TYR A 483 -19.87 -25.71 -17.55
CA TYR A 483 -20.67 -25.06 -16.51
C TYR A 483 -20.23 -25.48 -15.11
N PHE A 484 -20.26 -24.51 -14.20
CA PHE A 484 -20.23 -24.72 -12.76
C PHE A 484 -21.65 -24.61 -12.21
N ILE A 485 -21.97 -25.47 -11.25
CA ILE A 485 -23.26 -25.47 -10.56
C ILE A 485 -22.97 -25.56 -9.07
N SER A 486 -23.34 -24.53 -8.32
CA SER A 486 -23.01 -24.47 -6.89
C SER A 486 -23.91 -23.51 -6.14
N SER A 487 -24.10 -23.75 -4.84
CA SER A 487 -24.63 -22.79 -3.88
C SER A 487 -23.61 -21.72 -3.45
N GLU A 488 -22.37 -21.82 -3.94
CA GLU A 488 -21.22 -20.98 -3.60
C GLU A 488 -20.53 -20.40 -4.84
N LEU A 489 -19.61 -19.46 -4.64
CA LEU A 489 -18.86 -18.83 -5.74
C LEU A 489 -17.88 -19.80 -6.43
N SER A 490 -17.54 -19.53 -7.69
CA SER A 490 -16.73 -20.43 -8.53
C SER A 490 -15.37 -20.82 -7.95
N ASN A 491 -14.74 -19.96 -7.13
CA ASN A 491 -13.45 -20.25 -6.49
C ASN A 491 -13.52 -21.43 -5.51
N HIS A 492 -14.68 -21.71 -4.92
CA HIS A 492 -14.85 -22.81 -3.97
C HIS A 492 -14.57 -24.20 -4.54
N VAL A 493 -14.60 -24.38 -5.87
CA VAL A 493 -14.31 -25.66 -6.57
C VAL A 493 -12.92 -26.22 -6.26
N VAL A 494 -11.94 -25.36 -5.99
CA VAL A 494 -10.56 -25.77 -5.65
C VAL A 494 -10.05 -25.10 -4.38
N ASN A 495 -10.15 -23.77 -4.27
CA ASN A 495 -9.73 -23.00 -3.10
C ASN A 495 -10.20 -21.55 -3.27
N THR A 496 -10.54 -20.88 -2.17
CA THR A 496 -11.02 -19.50 -2.19
C THR A 496 -9.94 -18.47 -2.49
N ARG A 497 -8.68 -18.74 -2.16
CA ARG A 497 -7.55 -17.78 -2.22
C ARG A 497 -6.55 -18.09 -3.35
N ILE A 498 -7.06 -18.23 -4.58
CA ILE A 498 -6.22 -18.45 -5.77
C ILE A 498 -5.91 -17.11 -6.42
N PHE A 499 -4.64 -16.81 -6.61
CA PHE A 499 -4.23 -15.61 -7.34
C PHE A 499 -4.54 -15.74 -8.83
N ASP A 500 -4.43 -14.66 -9.60
CA ASP A 500 -4.75 -14.61 -11.02
C ASP A 500 -3.74 -15.41 -11.89
N ASP A 501 -3.81 -16.74 -11.75
CA ASP A 501 -3.09 -17.72 -12.53
C ASP A 501 -4.01 -18.40 -13.56
N LYS A 502 -3.46 -19.31 -14.34
CA LYS A 502 -4.21 -20.05 -15.38
C LYS A 502 -5.39 -20.86 -14.84
N LEU A 503 -5.32 -21.39 -13.63
CA LEU A 503 -6.44 -22.11 -13.02
C LEU A 503 -7.54 -21.13 -12.63
N ASN A 504 -7.19 -20.03 -11.97
CA ASN A 504 -8.14 -18.99 -11.57
C ASN A 504 -8.81 -18.32 -12.78
N ARG A 505 -8.05 -18.02 -13.85
CA ARG A 505 -8.62 -17.47 -15.10
C ARG A 505 -9.69 -18.39 -15.66
N LYS A 506 -9.40 -19.69 -15.73
CA LYS A 506 -10.39 -20.66 -16.19
C LYS A 506 -11.61 -20.73 -15.27
N ILE A 507 -11.41 -20.73 -13.95
CA ILE A 507 -12.51 -20.71 -12.98
C ILE A 507 -13.41 -19.50 -13.22
N LYS A 508 -12.83 -18.30 -13.37
CA LYS A 508 -13.56 -17.05 -13.61
C LYS A 508 -14.30 -17.01 -14.95
N MET A 509 -13.70 -17.58 -15.99
CA MET A 509 -14.29 -17.64 -17.33
C MET A 509 -15.41 -18.69 -17.46
N THR A 510 -15.55 -19.60 -16.50
CA THR A 510 -16.52 -20.70 -16.59
C THR A 510 -17.85 -20.24 -16.02
N PRO A 511 -18.95 -20.24 -16.80
CA PRO A 511 -20.27 -19.82 -16.32
C PRO A 511 -20.71 -20.60 -15.07
N LEU A 512 -21.29 -19.88 -14.11
CA LEU A 512 -21.79 -20.43 -12.84
C LEU A 512 -23.31 -20.32 -12.78
N TYR A 513 -23.99 -21.46 -12.64
CA TYR A 513 -25.36 -21.52 -12.16
C TYR A 513 -25.34 -21.48 -10.64
N PHE A 514 -25.62 -20.30 -10.10
CA PHE A 514 -25.58 -20.05 -8.66
C PHE A 514 -26.93 -20.40 -8.02
N LEU A 515 -26.95 -21.46 -7.21
CA LEU A 515 -28.15 -22.01 -6.60
C LEU A 515 -28.57 -21.30 -5.31
N GLN A 516 -27.70 -20.42 -4.78
CA GLN A 516 -27.82 -19.81 -3.45
C GLN A 516 -27.92 -20.83 -2.30
N HIS A 517 -27.80 -20.35 -1.07
CA HIS A 517 -27.83 -21.15 0.17
C HIS A 517 -28.93 -20.67 1.15
N GLY A 518 -29.95 -19.98 0.63
CA GLY A 518 -31.10 -19.49 1.39
C GLY A 518 -31.56 -18.09 0.98
N VAL A 519 -32.65 -17.63 1.60
CA VAL A 519 -33.20 -16.28 1.37
C VAL A 519 -32.22 -15.23 1.91
N THR A 520 -31.73 -14.36 1.03
CA THR A 520 -30.67 -13.39 1.34
C THR A 520 -31.16 -12.06 1.89
N PHE A 521 -32.47 -11.80 1.92
CA PHE A 521 -33.05 -10.50 2.31
C PHE A 521 -33.20 -10.29 3.83
N LEU A 522 -33.16 -11.34 4.65
CA LEU A 522 -33.35 -11.24 6.11
C LEU A 522 -32.15 -10.63 6.87
N LYS A 523 -30.99 -10.47 6.21
CA LYS A 523 -29.85 -9.69 6.71
C LYS A 523 -29.32 -8.81 5.59
N PRO A 524 -29.17 -7.49 5.79
CA PRO A 524 -28.46 -6.64 4.83
C PRO A 524 -27.07 -7.24 4.60
N ARG A 525 -26.75 -7.62 3.37
CA ARG A 525 -25.37 -7.90 2.97
C ARG A 525 -24.82 -6.64 2.33
N ASP A 526 -23.63 -6.23 2.75
CA ASP A 526 -22.90 -5.15 2.10
C ASP A 526 -22.68 -5.47 0.62
N ASP A 527 -22.77 -4.42 -0.19
CA ASP A 527 -22.64 -4.45 -1.64
C ASP A 527 -21.37 -5.20 -2.07
N SER A 528 -21.52 -6.18 -2.97
CA SER A 528 -20.46 -7.10 -3.40
C SER A 528 -19.24 -6.42 -4.05
N LYS A 529 -19.31 -5.11 -4.30
CA LYS A 529 -18.22 -4.28 -4.77
C LYS A 529 -17.13 -3.99 -3.71
N ASN A 530 -17.37 -4.29 -2.44
CA ASN A 530 -16.44 -4.04 -1.34
C ASN A 530 -15.69 -5.28 -0.82
N VAL A 531 -15.80 -6.43 -1.48
CA VAL A 531 -15.02 -7.63 -1.11
C VAL A 531 -13.78 -7.68 -2.01
N GLY A 532 -12.67 -7.14 -1.51
CA GLY A 532 -11.38 -7.00 -2.20
C GLY A 532 -10.62 -8.30 -2.47
#